data_AF-A0A4P9VE53-F1
#
_entry.id   AF-A0A4P9VE53-F1
#
_cell.length_a   1.000
_cell.length_b   1.000
_cell.length_c   1.000
_cell.angle_alpha   90.00
_cell.angle_beta   90.00
_cell.angle_gamma   90.00
#
_symmetry.space_group_name_H-M   'P 1'
#
loop_
_entity.id
_entity.type
_entity.pdbx_description
1 polymer ?
#
loop_
_entity_poly.entity_id
_entity_poly.type
_entity_poly.pdbx_seq_one_letter_code
_entity_poly.pdbx_strand_id
1 'polypeptide(L)'
;MKPLITYGFCLWLVVGVSTSHALSDEAILACGAVLCLASPAALLECDPYLNTFYAITDKKWAKQLQKRTDFLKLCPNPTIQSVASIYAVGIRDYCDATGLNRRNRRNRDGDPYILANMPADCEQFYNYSWNQLHKRPVYRNNRWYD
;
A
#
# COMPACT_ATOMS: atom_id res chain seq x y z
N MET A 1 44.94 -31.32 56.62
CA MET A 1 44.45 -31.83 55.31
C MET A 1 42.92 -31.69 55.28
N LYS A 2 42.40 -30.70 54.56
CA LYS A 2 40.98 -30.55 54.17
C LYS A 2 40.99 -29.94 52.76
N PRO A 3 40.30 -30.53 51.77
CA PRO A 3 40.44 -30.11 50.38
C PRO A 3 39.64 -28.84 50.07
N LEU A 4 40.15 -28.17 49.06
CA LEU A 4 39.85 -26.87 48.48
C LEU A 4 38.99 -27.08 47.20
N ILE A 5 38.18 -26.06 46.84
CA ILE A 5 37.67 -25.77 45.46
C ILE A 5 36.44 -26.64 45.06
N THR A 6 35.30 -26.16 44.53
CA THR A 6 35.00 -25.00 43.67
C THR A 6 33.51 -24.66 43.80
N TYR A 7 33.15 -23.38 43.88
CA TYR A 7 31.80 -22.91 43.64
C TYR A 7 31.48 -23.06 42.15
N GLY A 8 30.63 -24.04 41.81
CA GLY A 8 30.04 -24.16 40.49
C GLY A 8 29.04 -23.04 40.26
N PHE A 9 29.53 -21.89 39.78
CA PHE A 9 28.70 -20.83 39.22
C PHE A 9 28.05 -21.42 37.97
N CYS A 10 26.83 -21.95 38.12
CA CYS A 10 25.98 -22.33 37.01
C CYS A 10 25.63 -21.01 36.31
N LEU A 11 26.51 -20.59 35.40
CA LEU A 11 26.31 -19.50 34.47
C LEU A 11 25.17 -19.96 33.56
N TRP A 12 23.95 -19.76 34.02
CA TRP A 12 22.75 -19.80 33.21
C TRP A 12 22.90 -18.68 32.19
N LEU A 13 23.57 -19.00 31.07
CA LEU A 13 23.42 -18.23 29.85
C LEU A 13 21.98 -18.38 29.43
N VAL A 14 21.14 -17.45 29.89
CA VAL A 14 19.84 -17.20 29.29
C VAL A 14 20.15 -16.70 27.89
N VAL A 15 20.19 -17.63 26.93
CA VAL A 15 20.20 -17.28 25.51
C VAL A 15 18.86 -16.60 25.27
N GLY A 16 18.87 -15.27 25.17
CA GLY A 16 17.72 -14.51 24.70
C GLY A 16 17.45 -14.95 23.28
N VAL A 17 16.50 -15.88 23.09
CA VAL A 17 15.98 -16.18 21.77
C VAL A 17 15.18 -14.96 21.35
N SER A 18 15.74 -14.16 20.46
CA SER A 18 14.96 -13.15 19.75
C SER A 18 14.04 -13.92 18.82
N THR A 19 12.77 -14.10 19.20
CA THR A 19 11.77 -14.55 18.24
C THR A 19 11.65 -13.44 17.20
N SER A 20 12.32 -13.64 16.05
CA SER A 20 11.89 -13.01 14.82
C SER A 20 10.43 -13.43 14.66
N HIS A 21 9.50 -12.52 15.00
CA HIS A 21 8.08 -12.77 14.85
C HIS A 21 7.87 -12.93 13.35
N ALA A 22 7.81 -14.19 12.89
CA ALA A 22 7.47 -14.49 11.52
C ALA A 22 6.12 -13.82 11.24
N LEU A 23 6.08 -12.98 10.21
CA LEU A 23 4.82 -12.43 9.73
C LEU A 23 3.94 -13.59 9.27
N SER A 24 2.62 -13.49 9.48
CA SER A 24 1.69 -14.39 8.79
C SER A 24 1.78 -14.16 7.29
N ASP A 25 1.39 -15.16 6.50
CA ASP A 25 1.39 -15.06 5.04
C ASP A 25 0.56 -13.85 4.57
N GLU A 26 -0.56 -13.53 5.23
CA GLU A 26 -1.36 -12.34 4.88
C GLU A 26 -0.64 -11.03 5.22
N ALA A 27 0.10 -10.98 6.33
CA ALA A 27 0.89 -9.81 6.70
C ALA A 27 2.05 -9.59 5.71
N ILE A 28 2.70 -10.66 5.23
CA ILE A 28 3.71 -10.58 4.17
C ILE A 28 3.10 -10.00 2.89
N LEU A 29 1.94 -10.50 2.48
CA LEU A 29 1.25 -10.01 1.29
C LEU A 29 0.82 -8.55 1.42
N ALA A 30 0.31 -8.15 2.59
CA ALA A 30 -0.10 -6.78 2.86
C ALA A 30 1.09 -5.80 2.82
N CYS A 31 2.20 -6.13 3.49
CA CYS A 31 3.40 -5.30 3.47
C CYS A 31 3.98 -5.18 2.05
N GLY A 32 4.05 -6.28 1.30
CA GLY A 32 4.50 -6.26 -0.09
C GLY A 32 3.58 -5.43 -1.00
N ALA A 33 2.27 -5.49 -0.78
CA ALA A 33 1.31 -4.70 -1.56
C ALA A 33 1.51 -3.20 -1.34
N VAL A 34 1.71 -2.75 -0.09
CA VAL A 34 1.99 -1.34 0.20
C VAL A 34 3.29 -0.89 -0.46
N LEU A 35 4.35 -1.69 -0.38
CA LEU A 35 5.62 -1.37 -1.01
C LEU A 35 5.48 -1.25 -2.54
N CYS A 36 4.76 -2.18 -3.16
CA CYS A 36 4.50 -2.17 -4.60
C CYS A 36 3.57 -1.03 -5.04
N LEU A 37 2.62 -0.61 -4.20
CA LEU A 37 1.76 0.54 -4.47
C LEU A 37 2.51 1.87 -4.32
N ALA A 38 3.51 1.93 -3.44
CA ALA A 38 4.41 3.08 -3.25
C ALA A 38 5.50 3.18 -4.34
N SER A 39 5.71 2.09 -5.08
CA SER A 39 6.69 2.07 -6.16
C SER A 39 6.10 2.65 -7.45
N PRO A 40 6.79 3.59 -8.12
CA PRO A 40 6.38 4.07 -9.43
C PRO A 40 6.67 3.05 -10.55
N ALA A 41 7.47 2.02 -10.29
CA ALA A 41 7.90 1.05 -11.29
C ALA A 41 7.02 -0.21 -11.28
N ALA A 42 6.61 -0.64 -12.48
CA ALA A 42 6.00 -1.94 -12.69
C ALA A 42 7.09 -3.02 -12.64
N LEU A 43 7.26 -3.65 -11.47
CA LEU A 43 8.20 -4.75 -11.27
C LEU A 43 7.44 -6.08 -11.32
N LEU A 44 7.99 -7.10 -11.98
CA LEU A 44 7.37 -8.45 -12.04
C LEU A 44 7.18 -9.06 -10.65
N GLU A 45 8.08 -8.74 -9.71
CA GLU A 45 7.97 -9.18 -8.31
C GLU A 45 6.75 -8.61 -7.58
N CYS A 46 6.12 -7.57 -8.12
CA CYS A 46 4.93 -6.97 -7.53
C CYS A 46 3.64 -7.71 -7.85
N ASP A 47 3.64 -8.59 -8.86
CA ASP A 47 2.45 -9.31 -9.30
C ASP A 47 1.74 -10.08 -8.18
N PRO A 48 2.39 -10.92 -7.34
CA PRO A 48 1.68 -11.65 -6.28
C PRO A 48 1.00 -10.72 -5.26
N TYR A 49 1.66 -9.61 -4.92
CA TYR A 49 1.16 -8.65 -3.95
C TYR A 49 0.01 -7.81 -4.51
N LEU A 50 0.18 -7.28 -5.72
CA LEU A 50 -0.83 -6.45 -6.38
C LEU A 50 -2.04 -7.27 -6.81
N ASN A 51 -1.86 -8.51 -7.28
CA ASN A 51 -2.97 -9.40 -7.61
C ASN A 51 -3.83 -9.69 -6.37
N THR A 52 -3.20 -9.95 -5.22
CA THR A 52 -3.92 -10.13 -3.95
C THR A 52 -4.71 -8.87 -3.59
N PHE A 53 -4.07 -7.70 -3.64
CA PHE A 53 -4.72 -6.43 -3.32
C PHE A 53 -5.88 -6.09 -4.26
N TYR A 54 -5.70 -6.24 -5.58
CA TYR A 54 -6.72 -5.89 -6.57
C TYR A 54 -7.86 -6.92 -6.64
N ALA A 55 -7.63 -8.16 -6.22
CA ALA A 55 -8.69 -9.16 -6.05
C ALA A 55 -9.70 -8.79 -4.95
N ILE A 56 -9.32 -7.92 -4.01
CA ILE A 56 -10.22 -7.38 -2.99
C ILE A 56 -11.22 -6.42 -3.66
N THR A 57 -12.43 -6.92 -3.86
CA THR A 57 -13.53 -6.21 -4.52
C THR A 57 -14.78 -6.18 -3.65
N ASP A 58 -15.61 -5.16 -3.86
CA ASP A 58 -16.95 -5.08 -3.27
C ASP A 58 -17.89 -4.36 -4.24
N LYS A 59 -19.20 -4.63 -4.15
CA LYS A 59 -20.20 -3.93 -4.95
C LYS A 59 -20.26 -2.45 -4.62
N LYS A 60 -19.96 -2.06 -3.37
CA LYS A 60 -19.97 -0.67 -2.92
C LYS A 60 -18.54 -0.16 -2.81
N TRP A 61 -18.21 0.91 -3.55
CA TRP A 61 -16.87 1.51 -3.54
C TRP A 61 -16.35 1.82 -2.13
N ALA A 62 -17.17 2.41 -1.27
CA ALA A 62 -16.78 2.68 0.12
C ALA A 62 -16.44 1.41 0.91
N LYS A 63 -17.17 0.31 0.69
CA LYS A 63 -16.86 -0.98 1.33
C LYS A 63 -15.61 -1.62 0.75
N GLN A 64 -15.36 -1.47 -0.55
CA GLN A 64 -14.13 -1.93 -1.18
C GLN A 64 -12.91 -1.21 -0.60
N LEU A 65 -12.99 0.12 -0.47
CA LEU A 65 -11.93 0.92 0.16
C LEU A 65 -11.68 0.50 1.60
N GLN A 66 -12.75 0.24 2.37
CA GLN A 66 -12.62 -0.26 3.74
C GLN A 66 -11.87 -1.61 3.77
N LYS A 67 -12.32 -2.60 2.98
CA LYS A 67 -11.67 -3.92 2.90
C LYS A 67 -10.20 -3.84 2.50
N ARG A 68 -9.88 -3.00 1.51
CA ARG A 68 -8.50 -2.77 1.08
C ARG A 68 -7.67 -2.09 2.17
N THR A 69 -8.24 -1.13 2.89
CA THR A 69 -7.59 -0.50 4.04
C THR A 69 -7.30 -1.53 5.14
N ASP A 70 -8.29 -2.37 5.45
CA ASP A 70 -8.16 -3.40 6.49
C ASP A 70 -7.11 -4.45 6.13
N PHE A 71 -7.05 -4.87 4.85
CA PHE A 71 -5.98 -5.72 4.34
C PHE A 71 -4.59 -5.07 4.49
N LEU A 72 -4.41 -3.82 4.05
CA LEU A 72 -3.11 -3.15 4.15
C LEU A 72 -2.68 -2.94 5.62
N LYS A 73 -3.62 -2.83 6.55
CA LYS A 73 -3.36 -2.75 7.99
C LYS A 73 -2.88 -4.06 8.63
N LEU A 74 -2.99 -5.19 7.93
CA LEU A 74 -2.37 -6.46 8.37
C LEU A 74 -0.84 -6.35 8.43
N CYS A 75 -0.25 -5.40 7.69
CA CYS A 75 1.17 -5.12 7.82
C CYS A 75 1.47 -4.51 9.22
N PRO A 76 2.31 -5.15 10.06
CA PRO A 76 2.58 -4.71 11.43
C PRO A 76 3.60 -3.57 11.49
N ASN A 77 3.54 -2.63 10.54
CA ASN A 77 4.36 -1.43 10.49
C ASN A 77 3.46 -0.20 10.71
N PRO A 78 3.69 0.61 11.76
CA PRO A 78 2.82 1.72 12.11
C PRO A 78 2.77 2.81 11.03
N THR A 79 3.89 3.06 10.35
CA THR A 79 3.94 3.99 9.21
C THR A 79 3.03 3.49 8.09
N ILE A 80 3.12 2.20 7.75
CA ILE A 80 2.26 1.57 6.73
C ILE A 80 0.78 1.63 7.12
N GLN A 81 0.45 1.33 8.37
CA GLN A 81 -0.93 1.43 8.86
C GLN A 81 -1.49 2.85 8.75
N SER A 82 -0.66 3.88 8.94
CA SER A 82 -1.06 5.28 8.79
C SER A 82 -1.39 5.69 7.35
N VAL A 83 -0.84 4.98 6.36
CA VAL A 83 -1.04 5.26 4.92
C VAL A 83 -1.97 4.27 4.22
N ALA A 84 -2.44 3.24 4.92
CA ALA A 84 -3.29 2.20 4.35
C ALA A 84 -4.52 2.78 3.63
N SER A 85 -5.19 3.78 4.20
CA SER A 85 -6.36 4.42 3.57
C SER A 85 -6.02 5.19 2.30
N ILE A 86 -4.80 5.73 2.21
CA ILE A 86 -4.31 6.46 1.04
C ILE A 86 -4.08 5.48 -0.12
N TYR A 87 -3.47 4.33 0.16
CA TYR A 87 -3.17 3.32 -0.85
C TYR A 87 -4.35 2.41 -1.21
N ALA A 88 -5.38 2.34 -0.36
CA ALA A 88 -6.57 1.51 -0.57
C ALA A 88 -7.32 1.80 -1.89
N VAL A 89 -7.13 2.99 -2.48
CA VAL A 89 -7.75 3.35 -3.76
C VAL A 89 -7.14 2.60 -4.95
N GLY A 90 -5.90 2.12 -4.85
CA GLY A 90 -5.20 1.38 -5.91
C GLY A 90 -4.66 2.28 -7.03
N ILE A 91 -3.54 2.94 -6.75
CA ILE A 91 -3.04 4.11 -7.48
C ILE A 91 -2.82 3.89 -8.97
N ARG A 92 -2.21 2.75 -9.35
CA ARG A 92 -1.73 2.48 -10.72
C ARG A 92 -2.83 2.45 -11.77
N ASP A 93 -4.10 2.30 -11.38
CA ASP A 93 -5.23 2.25 -12.31
C ASP A 93 -6.36 3.21 -11.93
N TYR A 94 -6.17 4.00 -10.88
CA TYR A 94 -7.23 4.82 -10.30
C TYR A 94 -6.89 6.32 -10.27
N CYS A 95 -5.64 6.65 -9.96
CA CYS A 95 -5.16 8.03 -9.88
C CYS A 95 -4.12 8.39 -10.96
N ASP A 96 -3.69 7.42 -11.76
CA ASP A 96 -2.89 7.63 -12.97
C ASP A 96 -3.74 8.27 -14.09
N ALA A 97 -3.09 8.69 -15.18
CA ALA A 97 -3.78 9.27 -16.32
C ALA A 97 -4.87 8.35 -16.90
N THR A 98 -4.65 7.03 -16.93
CA THR A 98 -5.64 6.07 -17.45
C THR A 98 -6.89 6.05 -16.58
N GLY A 99 -6.72 5.92 -15.26
CA GLY A 99 -7.78 5.93 -14.28
C GLY A 99 -8.56 7.25 -14.28
N LEU A 100 -7.85 8.39 -14.33
CA LEU A 100 -8.44 9.72 -14.39
C LEU A 100 -9.26 9.92 -15.68
N ASN A 101 -8.72 9.56 -16.85
CA ASN A 101 -9.45 9.63 -18.11
C ASN A 101 -10.70 8.75 -18.12
N ARG A 102 -10.70 7.61 -17.44
CA ARG A 102 -11.87 6.74 -17.30
C ARG A 102 -12.92 7.34 -16.37
N ARG A 103 -12.52 7.76 -15.17
CA ARG A 103 -13.47 8.21 -14.12
C ARG A 103 -13.98 9.63 -14.31
N ASN A 104 -13.22 10.50 -14.97
CA ASN A 104 -13.62 11.87 -15.26
C ASN A 104 -14.36 12.02 -16.58
N ARG A 105 -14.57 10.91 -17.32
CA ARG A 105 -15.40 10.92 -18.53
C ARG A 105 -16.85 11.28 -18.18
N ARG A 106 -17.39 12.25 -18.89
CA ARG A 106 -18.77 12.71 -18.82
C ARG A 106 -19.33 12.81 -20.23
N ASN A 107 -20.64 12.88 -20.32
CA ASN A 107 -21.34 13.17 -21.57
C ASN A 107 -22.16 14.44 -21.35
N ARG A 108 -22.08 15.37 -22.29
CA ARG A 108 -22.97 16.53 -22.38
C ARG A 108 -23.60 16.49 -23.75
N ASP A 109 -24.92 16.36 -23.81
CA ASP A 109 -25.69 16.35 -25.05
C ASP A 109 -25.21 15.33 -26.11
N GLY A 110 -24.67 14.20 -25.65
CA GLY A 110 -24.12 13.14 -26.52
C GLY A 110 -22.62 13.25 -26.78
N ASP A 111 -22.00 14.39 -26.48
CA ASP A 111 -20.56 14.59 -26.67
C ASP A 111 -19.76 14.15 -25.44
N PRO A 112 -18.83 13.18 -25.57
CA PRO A 112 -17.99 12.77 -24.48
C PRO A 112 -16.89 13.80 -24.23
N TYR A 113 -16.71 14.18 -22.97
CA TYR A 113 -15.60 15.04 -22.53
C TYR A 113 -15.01 14.51 -21.22
N ILE A 114 -13.77 14.88 -20.94
CA ILE A 114 -13.10 14.54 -19.69
C ILE A 114 -13.12 15.78 -18.81
N LEU A 115 -13.53 15.63 -17.54
CA LEU A 115 -13.44 16.73 -16.58
C LEU A 115 -12.00 16.95 -16.12
N ALA A 116 -11.65 18.23 -15.96
CA ALA A 116 -10.37 18.71 -15.46
C ALA A 116 -10.27 18.68 -13.91
N ASN A 117 -11.07 17.87 -13.23
CA ASN A 117 -11.09 17.82 -11.76
C ASN A 117 -10.24 16.66 -11.23
N MET A 118 -9.24 16.94 -10.40
CA MET A 118 -8.58 15.89 -9.63
C MET A 118 -9.53 15.45 -8.51
N PRO A 119 -9.88 14.16 -8.41
CA PRO A 119 -10.70 13.68 -7.31
C PRO A 119 -9.99 13.77 -5.96
N ALA A 120 -10.72 14.03 -4.87
CA ALA A 120 -10.15 14.30 -3.55
C ALA A 120 -9.30 13.14 -3.01
N ASP A 121 -9.67 11.89 -3.33
CA ASP A 121 -8.91 10.70 -2.96
C ASP A 121 -7.55 10.63 -3.68
N CYS A 122 -7.50 11.07 -4.95
CA CYS A 122 -6.24 11.22 -5.68
C CYS A 122 -5.43 12.45 -5.25
N GLU A 123 -6.08 13.56 -4.90
CA GLU A 123 -5.39 14.71 -4.29
C GLU A 123 -4.67 14.30 -3.01
N GLN A 124 -5.36 13.59 -2.11
CA GLN A 124 -4.77 13.13 -0.85
C GLN A 124 -3.55 12.25 -1.09
N PHE A 125 -3.61 11.37 -2.10
CA PHE A 125 -2.49 10.53 -2.49
C PHE A 125 -1.27 11.34 -2.90
N TYR A 126 -1.40 12.27 -3.84
CA TYR A 126 -0.25 13.05 -4.34
C TYR A 126 0.28 14.07 -3.33
N ASN A 127 -0.55 14.52 -2.39
CA ASN A 127 -0.14 15.45 -1.35
C ASN A 127 0.52 14.75 -0.15
N TYR A 128 0.54 13.41 -0.10
CA TYR A 128 1.24 12.67 0.94
C TYR A 128 2.75 12.63 0.69
N SER A 129 3.54 12.93 1.73
CA SER A 129 4.98 13.22 1.61
C SER A 129 5.83 12.06 1.05
N TRP A 130 5.39 10.81 1.20
CA TRP A 130 6.09 9.63 0.66
C TRP A 130 5.84 9.38 -0.83
N ASN A 131 4.86 10.06 -1.42
CA ASN A 131 4.41 9.76 -2.78
C ASN A 131 5.02 10.70 -3.83
N GLN A 132 6.11 11.41 -3.47
CA GLN A 132 6.83 12.32 -4.35
C GLN A 132 7.45 11.61 -5.58
N LEU A 133 7.62 10.29 -5.52
CA LEU A 133 8.12 9.48 -6.62
C LEU A 133 7.06 9.21 -7.69
N HIS A 134 5.77 9.36 -7.38
CA HIS A 134 4.72 9.21 -8.37
C HIS A 134 4.56 10.51 -9.16
N LYS A 135 4.69 10.40 -10.49
CA LYS A 135 4.41 11.51 -11.39
C LYS A 135 2.93 11.87 -11.30
N ARG A 136 2.64 13.11 -10.91
CA ARG A 136 1.27 13.62 -10.81
C ARG A 136 0.74 13.94 -12.22
N PRO A 137 -0.39 13.33 -12.64
CA PRO A 137 -0.92 13.58 -13.97
C PRO A 137 -1.30 15.04 -14.19
N VAL A 138 -1.08 15.51 -15.41
CA VAL A 138 -1.42 16.88 -15.83
C VAL A 138 -2.57 16.84 -16.83
N TYR A 139 -3.57 17.69 -16.62
CA TYR A 139 -4.67 17.85 -17.53
C TYR A 139 -4.36 18.89 -18.62
N ARG A 140 -4.42 18.49 -19.89
CA ARG A 140 -4.28 19.38 -21.06
C ARG A 140 -5.12 18.85 -22.22
N ASN A 141 -5.56 19.71 -23.14
CA ASN A 141 -6.27 19.30 -24.37
C ASN A 141 -7.41 18.29 -24.12
N ASN A 142 -8.20 18.52 -23.09
CA ASN A 142 -9.31 17.64 -22.67
C ASN A 142 -8.92 16.20 -22.29
N ARG A 143 -7.71 15.98 -21.76
CA ARG A 143 -7.23 14.67 -21.32
C ARG A 143 -6.18 14.77 -20.19
N TRP A 144 -6.10 13.75 -19.36
CA TRP A 144 -5.05 13.55 -18.37
C TRP A 144 -3.85 12.81 -18.97
N TYR A 145 -2.65 13.22 -18.60
CA TYR A 145 -1.38 12.62 -19.03
C TYR A 145 -0.46 12.43 -17.83
N ASP A 146 0.23 11.30 -17.74
CA ASP A 146 1.27 11.09 -16.74
C ASP A 146 2.46 11.97 -17.04
#